data_AF-A0A0L8GJV2-F1
#
_entry.id   AF-A0A0L8GJV2-F1
#
_cell.length_a   1.000
_cell.length_b   1.000
_cell.length_c   1.000
_cell.angle_alpha   90.00
_cell.angle_beta   90.00
_cell.angle_gamma   90.00
#
_symmetry.space_group_name_H-M   'P 1'
#
loop_
_entity.id
_entity.type
_entity.pdbx_description
1 polymer ?
#
loop_
_entity_poly.entity_id
_entity_poly.type
_entity_poly.pdbx_seq_one_letter_code
_entity_poly.pdbx_strand_id
1 'polypeptide(L)'
;MRSFFRPNFRNIRGRGGPPMIRGAGMMRPMAPPFKPGPMFRAFVPHVPFDLAQQIEEVRQVGSHKKGTMMAGHNVADMVVILKTLPTMDGKTMQGHLAAIRHARWFEENASHSSIKVLIRLVRDLKNRFQGLEPLTPWIIDLLAHYAIMNNPSRQPLPINVAFRRCLQLLAAGFFLPGSVGITDPCEQGTVRVHTVMTLEQQDQVCFTAQTLLRVLSHGGYRQILGLEGTSNIAVEMSVWEGVVVTPSDKAYEKPEKKEEDEDAEEGAEEEGMETSEAQ
;
A
#
# COMPACT_ATOMS: atom_id res chain seq x y z
N MET A 1 38.26 27.96 -17.22
CA MET A 1 39.46 27.35 -16.60
C MET A 1 39.17 25.89 -16.26
N ARG A 2 40.18 25.00 -16.30
CA ARG A 2 40.05 23.55 -16.05
C ARG A 2 40.55 23.18 -14.66
N SER A 3 39.88 22.24 -13.99
CA SER A 3 40.42 21.36 -12.94
C SER A 3 39.38 20.24 -12.68
N PHE A 4 39.41 19.09 -13.36
CA PHE A 4 40.26 17.93 -13.07
C PHE A 4 40.28 17.50 -11.60
N PHE A 5 39.54 16.42 -11.31
CA PHE A 5 39.76 15.54 -10.15
C PHE A 5 40.24 14.17 -10.68
N ARG A 6 41.26 13.59 -10.04
CA ARG A 6 41.71 12.20 -10.25
C ARG A 6 41.62 11.44 -8.92
N PRO A 7 41.20 10.16 -8.90
CA PRO A 7 41.25 9.34 -7.69
C PRO A 7 42.66 8.76 -7.46
N ASN A 8 42.97 8.50 -6.19
CA ASN A 8 44.29 8.08 -5.72
C ASN A 8 44.32 6.56 -5.46
N PHE A 9 45.20 5.81 -6.13
CA PHE A 9 45.46 4.40 -5.80
C PHE A 9 46.68 4.31 -4.89
N ARG A 10 46.55 3.62 -3.74
CA ARG A 10 47.69 3.25 -2.88
C ARG A 10 48.13 1.82 -3.17
N ASN A 11 49.44 1.61 -3.20
CA ASN A 11 50.11 0.37 -3.53
C ASN A 11 50.93 -0.09 -2.32
N ILE A 12 50.97 -1.39 -2.01
CA ILE A 12 51.75 -1.95 -0.89
C ILE A 12 52.64 -3.09 -1.38
N ARG A 13 53.96 -2.85 -1.32
CA ARG A 13 55.02 -3.88 -1.24
C ARG A 13 55.22 -4.22 0.24
N GLY A 14 55.70 -5.38 0.71
CA GLY A 14 56.35 -6.51 0.06
C GLY A 14 57.51 -7.03 0.94
N ARG A 15 57.52 -8.34 1.24
CA ARG A 15 58.58 -9.21 1.84
C ARG A 15 58.22 -10.67 1.49
N GLY A 16 59.06 -11.71 1.54
CA GLY A 16 60.50 -11.85 1.80
C GLY A 16 60.91 -13.34 1.71
N GLY A 17 62.20 -13.68 1.60
CA GLY A 17 62.71 -15.07 1.62
C GLY A 17 63.70 -15.32 2.79
N PRO A 18 64.58 -16.35 2.78
CA PRO A 18 64.86 -17.42 1.78
C PRO A 18 64.92 -18.83 2.49
N PRO A 19 65.68 -19.89 2.07
CA PRO A 19 66.41 -20.22 0.82
C PRO A 19 66.07 -21.62 0.20
N MET A 20 66.72 -21.94 -0.93
CA MET A 20 66.59 -23.23 -1.65
C MET A 20 67.46 -24.37 -1.09
N ILE A 21 67.02 -25.62 -1.34
CA ILE A 21 67.89 -26.81 -1.39
C ILE A 21 67.72 -27.48 -2.76
N ARG A 22 68.82 -27.92 -3.39
CA ARG A 22 68.83 -28.66 -4.67
C ARG A 22 68.39 -30.12 -4.48
N GLY A 23 67.49 -30.60 -5.33
CA GLY A 23 67.14 -32.02 -5.48
C GLY A 23 67.07 -32.40 -6.97
N ALA A 24 67.55 -33.57 -7.33
CA ALA A 24 67.78 -33.96 -8.73
C ALA A 24 66.56 -34.58 -9.44
N GLY A 25 66.49 -34.31 -10.75
CA GLY A 25 66.03 -35.21 -11.82
C GLY A 25 64.79 -36.09 -11.64
N MET A 26 63.73 -35.77 -12.38
CA MET A 26 62.84 -36.77 -13.00
C MET A 26 62.10 -36.14 -14.20
N MET A 27 62.31 -36.68 -15.40
CA MET A 27 61.53 -36.29 -16.58
C MET A 27 60.07 -36.76 -16.41
N ARG A 28 59.11 -35.85 -16.55
CA ARG A 28 57.69 -36.21 -16.72
C ARG A 28 57.39 -36.38 -18.22
N PRO A 29 56.62 -37.39 -18.63
CA PRO A 29 56.27 -37.58 -20.03
C PRO A 29 55.35 -36.46 -20.53
N MET A 30 55.53 -36.06 -21.80
CA MET A 30 54.67 -35.09 -22.48
C MET A 30 53.26 -35.66 -22.66
N ALA A 31 52.24 -34.89 -22.27
CA ALA A 31 50.85 -35.22 -22.61
C ALA A 31 50.62 -35.00 -24.11
N PRO A 32 49.80 -35.85 -24.79
CA PRO A 32 49.48 -35.68 -26.20
C PRO A 32 48.65 -34.40 -26.44
N PRO A 33 48.74 -33.79 -27.63
CA PRO A 33 48.02 -32.55 -27.92
C PRO A 33 46.50 -32.77 -27.92
N PHE A 34 45.79 -31.90 -27.19
CA PHE A 34 44.33 -31.83 -27.21
C PHE A 34 43.84 -31.52 -28.64
N LYS A 35 43.09 -32.44 -29.24
CA LYS A 35 42.32 -32.14 -30.45
C LYS A 35 41.08 -31.33 -30.07
N PRO A 36 40.77 -30.20 -30.71
CA PRO A 36 39.52 -29.51 -30.48
C PRO A 36 38.37 -30.40 -30.97
N GLY A 37 37.47 -30.77 -30.07
CA GLY A 37 36.19 -31.39 -30.44
C GLY A 37 35.32 -30.42 -31.26
N PRO A 38 34.27 -30.90 -31.94
CA PRO A 38 33.39 -30.03 -32.69
C PRO A 38 32.81 -28.96 -31.77
N MET A 39 32.87 -27.70 -32.22
CA MET A 39 32.31 -26.57 -31.49
C MET A 39 30.80 -26.74 -31.45
N PHE A 40 30.27 -27.31 -30.37
CA PHE A 40 28.86 -27.26 -30.05
C PHE A 40 28.47 -25.78 -29.91
N ARG A 41 27.95 -25.21 -31.00
CA ARG A 41 27.15 -23.99 -30.90
C ARG A 41 26.02 -24.30 -29.94
N ALA A 42 26.07 -23.72 -28.75
CA ALA A 42 24.93 -23.70 -27.86
C ALA A 42 23.75 -23.14 -28.68
N PHE A 43 22.73 -23.96 -28.88
CA PHE A 43 21.49 -23.52 -29.50
C PHE A 43 20.84 -22.56 -28.51
N VAL A 44 21.15 -21.27 -28.65
CA VAL A 44 20.36 -20.21 -28.04
C VAL A 44 19.05 -20.20 -28.83
N PRO A 45 17.92 -20.65 -28.25
CA PRO A 45 16.65 -20.56 -28.96
C PRO A 45 16.40 -19.10 -29.29
N HIS A 46 16.33 -18.79 -30.57
CA HIS A 46 15.92 -17.46 -31.01
C HIS A 46 14.46 -17.31 -30.61
N VAL A 47 14.21 -16.63 -29.48
CA VAL A 47 12.86 -16.23 -29.10
C VAL A 47 12.33 -15.40 -30.28
N PRO A 48 11.20 -15.77 -30.91
CA PRO A 48 10.69 -15.02 -32.06
C PRO A 48 10.49 -13.56 -31.67
N PHE A 49 10.88 -12.64 -32.56
CA PHE A 49 10.72 -11.21 -32.31
C PHE A 49 9.23 -10.82 -32.12
N ASP A 50 8.33 -11.66 -32.63
CA ASP A 50 6.87 -11.55 -32.49
C ASP A 50 6.32 -11.93 -31.10
N LEU A 51 7.15 -12.46 -30.20
CA LEU A 51 6.86 -12.61 -28.76
C LEU A 51 7.35 -11.41 -27.94
N ALA A 52 7.79 -10.32 -28.57
CA ALA A 52 8.11 -9.08 -27.88
C ALA A 52 6.89 -8.54 -27.11
N GLN A 53 7.13 -8.11 -25.87
CA GLN A 53 6.12 -7.61 -24.95
C GLN A 53 5.57 -6.25 -25.45
N GLN A 54 4.54 -6.30 -26.30
CA GLN A 54 4.00 -5.10 -26.96
C GLN A 54 3.17 -4.25 -25.99
N ILE A 55 3.52 -2.98 -25.89
CA ILE A 55 2.70 -1.97 -25.20
C ILE A 55 1.43 -1.71 -26.03
N GLU A 56 0.30 -1.68 -25.36
CA GLU A 56 -1.00 -1.27 -25.90
C GLU A 56 -1.26 0.21 -25.59
N GLU A 57 -1.12 0.60 -24.31
CA GLU A 57 -1.44 1.94 -23.83
C GLU A 57 -0.62 2.30 -22.59
N VAL A 58 -0.43 3.59 -22.31
CA VAL A 58 0.14 4.09 -21.06
C VAL A 58 -0.80 5.13 -20.46
N ARG A 59 -1.20 4.95 -19.20
CA ARG A 59 -2.10 5.87 -18.49
C ARG A 59 -1.42 6.44 -17.25
N GLN A 60 -1.46 7.77 -17.09
CA GLN A 60 -1.10 8.41 -15.83
C GLN A 60 -2.18 8.15 -14.78
N VAL A 61 -1.78 7.80 -13.55
CA VAL A 61 -2.69 7.52 -12.44
C VAL A 61 -2.19 8.18 -11.16
N GLY A 62 -2.75 7.78 -10.01
CA GLY A 62 -2.23 8.16 -8.70
C GLY A 62 -2.35 9.65 -8.37
N SER A 63 -1.55 10.10 -7.42
CA SER A 63 -1.71 11.45 -6.84
C SER A 63 -1.32 12.58 -7.81
N HIS A 64 -0.41 12.32 -8.75
CA HIS A 64 -0.02 13.26 -9.81
C HIS A 64 -1.18 13.56 -10.76
N LYS A 65 -1.75 12.53 -11.42
CA LYS A 65 -2.91 12.70 -12.32
C LYS A 65 -4.12 13.34 -11.62
N LYS A 66 -4.34 13.02 -10.34
CA LYS A 66 -5.42 13.58 -9.52
C LYS A 66 -5.19 15.02 -9.06
N GLY A 67 -3.96 15.54 -9.13
CA GLY A 67 -3.60 16.84 -8.58
C GLY A 67 -3.67 16.89 -7.04
N THR A 68 -3.35 15.78 -6.38
CA THR A 68 -3.40 15.60 -4.91
C THR A 68 -2.05 15.21 -4.32
N MET A 69 -0.93 15.52 -4.98
CA MET A 69 0.42 15.32 -4.46
C MET A 69 0.68 16.15 -3.19
N MET A 70 1.58 15.63 -2.34
CA MET A 70 2.07 16.32 -1.14
C MET A 70 3.47 16.87 -1.39
N ALA A 71 3.82 17.99 -0.75
CA ALA A 71 5.19 18.48 -0.76
C ALA A 71 6.16 17.44 -0.18
N GLY A 72 7.37 17.34 -0.73
CA GLY A 72 8.36 16.33 -0.36
C GLY A 72 8.15 14.95 -1.00
N HIS A 73 6.97 14.66 -1.54
CA HIS A 73 6.63 13.37 -2.17
C HIS A 73 6.43 13.52 -3.68
N ASN A 74 7.51 13.84 -4.40
CA ASN A 74 7.50 14.11 -5.84
C ASN A 74 7.51 12.81 -6.69
N VAL A 75 6.52 11.94 -6.47
CA VAL A 75 6.34 10.67 -7.20
C VAL A 75 5.07 10.73 -8.06
N ALA A 76 5.17 10.27 -9.30
CA ALA A 76 4.07 10.18 -10.24
C ALA A 76 3.93 8.75 -10.76
N ASP A 77 2.70 8.25 -10.81
CA ASP A 77 2.40 6.86 -11.14
C ASP A 77 1.92 6.73 -12.60
N MET A 78 2.43 5.74 -13.32
CA MET A 78 1.93 5.34 -14.64
C MET A 78 1.61 3.85 -14.65
N VAL A 79 0.52 3.48 -15.31
CA VAL A 79 0.18 2.08 -15.61
C VAL A 79 0.39 1.85 -17.10
N VAL A 80 1.20 0.85 -17.41
CA VAL A 80 1.46 0.39 -18.79
C VAL A 80 0.58 -0.83 -19.04
N ILE A 81 -0.27 -0.75 -20.06
CA ILE A 81 -1.11 -1.85 -20.53
C ILE A 81 -0.34 -2.55 -21.67
N LEU A 82 -0.33 -3.87 -21.64
CA LEU A 82 0.35 -4.71 -22.62
C LEU A 82 -0.70 -5.51 -23.39
N LYS A 83 -0.47 -5.71 -24.69
CA LYS A 83 -1.35 -6.54 -25.55
C LYS A 83 -1.31 -8.03 -25.18
N THR A 84 -0.27 -8.44 -24.47
CA THR A 84 -0.04 -9.81 -23.97
C THR A 84 -0.12 -9.81 -22.45
N LEU A 85 -0.58 -10.91 -21.85
CA LEU A 85 -0.64 -11.05 -20.40
C LEU A 85 0.76 -10.81 -19.77
N PRO A 86 0.88 -9.92 -18.76
CA PRO A 86 2.14 -9.72 -18.06
C PRO A 86 2.50 -10.96 -17.24
N THR A 87 3.79 -11.16 -16.97
CA THR A 87 4.31 -12.20 -16.05
C THR A 87 4.11 -11.86 -14.56
N MET A 88 3.26 -10.87 -14.25
CA MET A 88 3.00 -10.37 -12.90
C MET A 88 1.87 -11.16 -12.25
N ASP A 89 1.84 -11.18 -10.91
CA ASP A 89 0.75 -11.82 -10.19
C ASP A 89 -0.60 -11.10 -10.40
N GLY A 90 -1.68 -11.88 -10.33
CA GLY A 90 -3.03 -11.36 -10.60
C GLY A 90 -3.48 -10.26 -9.63
N LYS A 91 -3.00 -10.26 -8.37
CA LYS A 91 -3.40 -9.27 -7.37
C LYS A 91 -2.77 -7.90 -7.68
N THR A 92 -1.50 -7.87 -8.02
CA THR A 92 -0.80 -6.66 -8.44
C THR A 92 -1.38 -6.12 -9.75
N MET A 93 -1.67 -6.99 -10.72
CA MET A 93 -2.33 -6.60 -11.97
C MET A 93 -3.70 -5.95 -11.72
N GLN A 94 -4.54 -6.54 -10.86
CA GLN A 94 -5.84 -5.94 -10.50
C GLN A 94 -5.69 -4.59 -9.79
N GLY A 95 -4.68 -4.43 -8.92
CA GLY A 95 -4.37 -3.14 -8.28
C GLY A 95 -4.03 -2.03 -9.30
N HIS A 96 -3.29 -2.36 -10.36
CA HIS A 96 -2.99 -1.42 -11.44
C HIS A 96 -4.22 -1.06 -12.29
N LEU A 97 -5.08 -2.05 -12.59
CA LEU A 97 -6.35 -1.80 -13.30
C LEU A 97 -7.32 -0.97 -12.45
N ALA A 98 -7.38 -1.19 -11.14
CA ALA A 98 -8.15 -0.36 -10.21
C ALA A 98 -7.62 1.08 -10.18
N ALA A 99 -6.29 1.29 -10.16
CA ALA A 99 -5.70 2.63 -10.20
C ALA A 99 -6.09 3.43 -11.46
N ILE A 100 -6.26 2.76 -12.61
CA ILE A 100 -6.83 3.35 -13.84
C ILE A 100 -8.29 3.76 -13.62
N ARG A 101 -9.13 2.86 -13.09
CA ARG A 101 -10.57 3.17 -12.82
C ARG A 101 -10.69 4.35 -11.86
N HIS A 102 -9.92 4.35 -10.77
CA HIS A 102 -9.88 5.42 -9.78
C HIS A 102 -9.43 6.76 -10.37
N ALA A 103 -8.46 6.76 -11.30
CA ALA A 103 -8.00 7.98 -11.96
C ALA A 103 -9.08 8.57 -12.87
N ARG A 104 -9.78 7.72 -13.65
CA ARG A 104 -10.90 8.13 -14.51
C ARG A 104 -12.08 8.67 -13.70
N TRP A 105 -12.55 7.91 -12.70
CA TRP A 105 -13.64 8.35 -11.83
C TRP A 105 -13.33 9.69 -11.17
N PHE A 106 -12.08 9.90 -10.74
CA PHE A 106 -11.66 11.13 -10.08
C PHE A 106 -11.69 12.34 -11.02
N GLU A 107 -11.31 12.16 -12.29
CA GLU A 107 -11.39 13.21 -13.31
C GLU A 107 -12.84 13.59 -13.62
N GLU A 108 -13.73 12.60 -13.71
CA GLU A 108 -15.16 12.78 -13.97
C GLU A 108 -15.95 13.37 -12.77
N ASN A 109 -15.61 13.01 -11.52
CA ASN A 109 -16.44 13.30 -10.33
C ASN A 109 -15.76 14.15 -9.24
N ALA A 110 -14.44 14.10 -9.10
CA ALA A 110 -13.69 14.70 -7.98
C ALA A 110 -12.70 15.80 -8.41
N SER A 111 -12.87 16.33 -9.63
CA SER A 111 -11.98 17.34 -10.22
C SER A 111 -12.02 18.72 -9.54
N HIS A 112 -13.04 19.00 -8.72
CA HIS A 112 -13.23 20.27 -8.01
C HIS A 112 -12.07 20.60 -7.05
N SER A 113 -11.67 21.87 -7.00
CA SER A 113 -10.47 22.32 -6.27
C SER A 113 -10.55 22.08 -4.75
N SER A 114 -11.71 22.30 -4.12
CA SER A 114 -11.89 22.05 -2.68
C SER A 114 -11.72 20.58 -2.30
N ILE A 115 -12.06 19.64 -3.19
CA ILE A 115 -11.87 18.19 -2.97
C ILE A 115 -10.37 17.87 -2.96
N LYS A 116 -9.63 18.40 -3.94
CA LYS A 116 -8.16 18.26 -4.01
C LYS A 116 -7.42 18.92 -2.83
N VAL A 117 -7.97 19.98 -2.24
CA VAL A 117 -7.47 20.57 -0.98
C VAL A 117 -7.78 19.64 0.20
N LEU A 118 -9.02 19.19 0.34
CA LEU A 118 -9.46 18.34 1.44
C LEU A 118 -8.70 17.00 1.49
N ILE A 119 -8.46 16.37 0.34
CA ILE A 119 -7.66 15.14 0.26
C ILE A 119 -6.25 15.34 0.82
N ARG A 120 -5.61 16.47 0.51
CA ARG A 120 -4.26 16.78 1.02
C ARG A 120 -4.28 17.04 2.53
N LEU A 121 -5.30 17.75 3.03
CA LEU A 121 -5.49 17.96 4.48
C LEU A 121 -5.77 16.65 5.23
N VAL A 122 -6.60 15.76 4.70
CA VAL A 122 -6.90 14.46 5.32
C VAL A 122 -5.71 13.49 5.21
N ARG A 123 -4.91 13.55 4.14
CA ARG A 123 -3.67 12.75 4.02
C ARG A 123 -2.58 13.24 4.97
N ASP A 124 -2.46 14.56 5.16
CA ASP A 124 -1.58 15.13 6.20
C ASP A 124 -2.05 14.74 7.61
N LEU A 125 -3.37 14.82 7.87
CA LEU A 125 -3.97 14.36 9.13
C LEU A 125 -3.67 12.88 9.39
N LYS A 126 -3.82 12.01 8.38
CA LYS A 126 -3.43 10.59 8.44
C LYS A 126 -1.97 10.44 8.87
N ASN A 127 -1.06 11.16 8.21
CA ASN A 127 0.38 11.01 8.44
C ASN A 127 0.79 11.45 9.86
N ARG A 128 0.04 12.35 10.50
CA ARG A 128 0.32 12.83 11.87
C ARG A 128 -0.36 12.01 12.96
N PHE A 129 -1.54 11.45 12.70
CA PHE A 129 -2.30 10.66 13.67
C PHE A 129 -2.36 9.17 13.25
N GLN A 130 -1.50 8.34 13.87
CA GLN A 130 -1.38 6.91 13.55
C GLN A 130 -2.70 6.13 13.63
N GLY A 131 -3.66 6.55 14.45
CA GLY A 131 -4.97 5.93 14.50
C GLY A 131 -5.81 6.05 13.22
N LEU A 132 -5.39 6.90 12.27
CA LEU A 132 -5.96 7.02 10.93
C LEU A 132 -5.15 6.26 9.87
N GLU A 133 -4.07 5.55 10.24
CA GLU A 133 -3.22 4.77 9.31
C GLU A 133 -4.05 3.85 8.38
N PRO A 134 -5.07 3.11 8.85
CA PRO A 134 -5.83 2.19 7.98
C PRO A 134 -6.55 2.84 6.80
N LEU A 135 -6.72 4.17 6.78
CA LEU A 135 -7.30 4.90 5.65
C LEU A 135 -6.39 4.80 4.41
N THR A 136 -6.82 4.02 3.42
CA THR A 136 -6.15 3.92 2.12
C THR A 136 -6.29 5.23 1.33
N PRO A 137 -5.40 5.52 0.37
CA PRO A 137 -5.51 6.71 -0.47
C PRO A 137 -6.87 6.83 -1.20
N TRP A 138 -7.47 5.69 -1.57
CA TRP A 138 -8.76 5.65 -2.25
C TRP A 138 -9.93 5.94 -1.30
N ILE A 139 -9.90 5.42 -0.07
CA ILE A 139 -10.88 5.77 0.97
C ILE A 139 -10.82 7.29 1.26
N ILE A 140 -9.63 7.89 1.29
CA ILE A 140 -9.47 9.34 1.49
C ILE A 140 -10.06 10.15 0.33
N ASP A 141 -9.79 9.76 -0.92
CA ASP A 141 -10.34 10.42 -2.11
C ASP A 141 -11.89 10.41 -2.08
N LEU A 142 -12.48 9.25 -1.79
CA LEU A 142 -13.93 9.07 -1.70
C LEU A 142 -14.55 9.78 -0.50
N LEU A 143 -13.93 9.73 0.68
CA LEU A 143 -14.39 10.42 1.89
C LEU A 143 -14.41 11.94 1.70
N ALA A 144 -13.38 12.51 1.07
CA ALA A 144 -13.31 13.93 0.77
C ALA A 144 -14.37 14.36 -0.27
N HIS A 145 -14.56 13.58 -1.33
CA HIS A 145 -15.64 13.80 -2.29
C HIS A 145 -17.01 13.73 -1.61
N TYR A 146 -17.27 12.69 -0.82
CA TYR A 146 -18.54 12.49 -0.10
C TYR A 146 -18.82 13.65 0.88
N ALA A 147 -17.82 14.06 1.67
CA ALA A 147 -17.95 15.14 2.63
C ALA A 147 -18.29 16.49 1.97
N ILE A 148 -17.77 16.75 0.77
CA ILE A 148 -18.03 18.01 0.03
C ILE A 148 -19.33 17.93 -0.78
N MET A 149 -19.49 16.90 -1.62
CA MET A 149 -20.51 16.86 -2.68
C MET A 149 -21.83 16.23 -2.25
N ASN A 150 -21.80 15.20 -1.38
CA ASN A 150 -23.03 14.53 -0.95
C ASN A 150 -23.70 15.33 0.17
N ASN A 151 -24.41 16.40 -0.17
CA ASN A 151 -25.17 17.22 0.78
C ASN A 151 -26.47 17.77 0.15
N PRO A 152 -27.48 18.17 0.95
CA PRO A 152 -28.80 18.57 0.44
C PRO A 152 -28.78 19.76 -0.54
N SER A 153 -27.83 20.69 -0.40
CA SER A 153 -27.73 21.87 -1.29
C SER A 153 -27.18 21.52 -2.68
N ARG A 154 -26.54 20.35 -2.84
CA ARG A 154 -25.80 19.92 -4.03
C ARG A 154 -24.69 20.89 -4.48
N GLN A 155 -24.32 21.87 -3.64
CA GLN A 155 -23.18 22.76 -3.86
C GLN A 155 -21.97 22.26 -3.07
N PRO A 156 -20.73 22.47 -3.55
CA PRO A 156 -19.53 22.11 -2.80
C PRO A 156 -19.47 22.82 -1.44
N LEU A 157 -19.41 22.06 -0.34
CA LEU A 157 -19.28 22.66 0.99
C LEU A 157 -17.95 23.44 1.14
N PRO A 158 -17.94 24.55 1.92
CA PRO A 158 -16.71 25.24 2.32
C PRO A 158 -15.72 24.30 3.00
N ILE A 159 -14.42 24.51 2.77
CA ILE A 159 -13.36 23.57 3.18
C ILE A 159 -13.34 23.29 4.69
N ASN A 160 -13.61 24.30 5.52
CA ASN A 160 -13.69 24.19 6.98
C ASN A 160 -14.90 23.34 7.43
N VAL A 161 -16.04 23.47 6.75
CA VAL A 161 -17.25 22.67 7.02
C VAL A 161 -17.00 21.22 6.59
N ALA A 162 -16.43 21.02 5.39
CA ALA A 162 -16.14 19.70 4.86
C ALA A 162 -15.08 18.94 5.68
N PHE A 163 -14.03 19.62 6.16
CA PHE A 163 -13.01 19.04 7.04
C PHE A 163 -13.60 18.58 8.38
N ARG A 164 -14.41 19.44 9.03
CA ARG A 164 -15.17 19.05 10.23
C ARG A 164 -16.09 17.85 9.94
N ARG A 165 -16.75 17.85 8.77
CA ARG A 165 -17.65 16.77 8.35
C ARG A 165 -16.94 15.43 8.13
N CYS A 166 -15.70 15.41 7.62
CA CYS A 166 -14.90 14.18 7.57
C CYS A 166 -14.73 13.56 8.96
N LEU A 167 -14.35 14.36 9.96
CA LEU A 167 -14.24 13.88 11.35
C LEU A 167 -15.59 13.45 11.93
N GLN A 168 -16.68 14.19 11.66
CA GLN A 168 -18.03 13.81 12.09
C GLN A 168 -18.49 12.48 11.51
N LEU A 169 -18.26 12.23 10.22
CA LEU A 169 -18.62 10.97 9.57
C LEU A 169 -17.84 9.79 10.20
N LEU A 170 -16.51 9.93 10.31
CA LEU A 170 -15.68 8.89 10.92
C LEU A 170 -16.06 8.64 12.39
N ALA A 171 -16.24 9.70 13.19
CA ALA A 171 -16.60 9.61 14.59
C ALA A 171 -18.00 9.02 14.86
N ALA A 172 -18.93 9.22 13.92
CA ALA A 172 -20.27 8.64 13.95
C ALA A 172 -20.32 7.18 13.44
N GLY A 173 -19.16 6.53 13.27
CA GLY A 173 -19.08 5.13 12.87
C GLY A 173 -19.36 4.86 11.40
N PHE A 174 -19.16 5.84 10.51
CA PHE A 174 -19.46 5.67 9.07
C PHE A 174 -18.69 4.52 8.41
N PHE A 175 -17.57 4.08 8.99
CA PHE A 175 -16.79 2.90 8.56
C PHE A 175 -16.77 1.75 9.59
N LEU A 176 -17.71 1.72 10.54
CA LEU A 176 -17.89 0.59 11.46
C LEU A 176 -18.79 -0.53 10.86
N PRO A 177 -18.79 -1.73 11.46
CA PRO A 177 -19.73 -2.80 11.12
C PRO A 177 -21.20 -2.34 11.15
N GLY A 178 -22.02 -2.87 10.24
CA GLY A 178 -23.40 -2.43 10.05
C GLY A 178 -23.57 -1.13 9.26
N SER A 179 -22.55 -0.28 9.14
CA SER A 179 -22.62 0.92 8.30
C SER A 179 -22.67 0.58 6.81
N VAL A 180 -23.50 1.29 6.05
CA VAL A 180 -23.44 1.29 4.57
C VAL A 180 -22.11 1.87 4.07
N GLY A 181 -21.50 2.81 4.80
CA GLY A 181 -20.26 3.49 4.42
C GLY A 181 -20.34 4.15 3.04
N ILE A 182 -19.27 4.01 2.26
CA ILE A 182 -19.22 4.40 0.86
C ILE A 182 -19.11 3.12 0.02
N THR A 183 -20.01 2.96 -0.95
CA THR A 183 -19.89 1.94 -2.01
C THR A 183 -18.81 2.37 -3.01
N ASP A 184 -17.94 1.46 -3.41
CA ASP A 184 -16.91 1.74 -4.40
C ASP A 184 -17.55 2.01 -5.78
N PRO A 185 -17.38 3.20 -6.38
CA PRO A 185 -17.93 3.50 -7.69
C PRO A 185 -17.11 2.89 -8.84
N CYS A 186 -15.97 2.25 -8.56
CA CYS A 186 -15.08 1.65 -9.54
C CYS A 186 -15.11 0.11 -9.56
N GLU A 187 -15.87 -0.52 -8.66
CA GLU A 187 -16.07 -1.98 -8.61
C GLU A 187 -17.50 -2.37 -9.01
N GLN A 188 -17.68 -3.65 -9.37
CA GLN A 188 -19.01 -4.18 -9.69
C GLN A 188 -19.73 -4.65 -8.42
N GLY A 189 -21.03 -4.37 -8.33
CA GLY A 189 -21.85 -4.69 -7.15
C GLY A 189 -21.71 -3.67 -6.02
N THR A 190 -22.16 -4.03 -4.82
CA THR A 190 -22.22 -3.13 -3.65
C THR A 190 -21.04 -3.32 -2.71
N VAL A 191 -19.83 -3.20 -3.23
CA VAL A 191 -18.58 -3.31 -2.45
C VAL A 191 -18.42 -2.08 -1.55
N ARG A 192 -18.36 -2.25 -0.22
CA ARG A 192 -18.15 -1.14 0.74
C ARG A 192 -16.65 -0.91 0.94
N VAL A 193 -16.13 0.28 0.64
CA VAL A 193 -14.67 0.53 0.58
C VAL A 193 -13.92 0.33 1.91
N HIS A 194 -14.61 0.38 3.04
CA HIS A 194 -13.99 0.22 4.36
C HIS A 194 -13.78 -1.24 4.77
N THR A 195 -14.34 -2.23 4.05
CA THR A 195 -14.16 -3.65 4.40
C THR A 195 -12.77 -4.19 4.08
N VAL A 196 -11.88 -3.36 3.50
CA VAL A 196 -10.45 -3.65 3.38
C VAL A 196 -9.71 -3.48 4.71
N MET A 197 -10.31 -2.79 5.69
CA MET A 197 -9.78 -2.61 7.04
C MET A 197 -10.33 -3.69 7.97
N THR A 198 -9.52 -4.19 8.90
CA THR A 198 -9.98 -5.11 9.95
C THR A 198 -10.97 -4.42 10.90
N LEU A 199 -11.73 -5.20 11.69
CA LEU A 199 -12.65 -4.65 12.68
C LEU A 199 -11.92 -3.76 13.73
N GLU A 200 -10.71 -4.19 14.14
CA GLU A 200 -9.82 -3.42 15.01
C GLU A 200 -9.38 -2.09 14.38
N GLN A 201 -9.05 -2.09 13.09
CA GLN A 201 -8.68 -0.88 12.35
C GLN A 201 -9.87 0.07 12.14
N GLN A 202 -11.08 -0.46 11.93
CA GLN A 202 -12.31 0.32 11.82
C GLN A 202 -12.62 1.04 13.15
N ASP A 203 -12.49 0.35 14.27
CA ASP A 203 -12.59 0.92 15.62
C ASP A 203 -11.50 1.99 15.85
N GLN A 204 -10.24 1.69 15.52
CA GLN A 204 -9.11 2.61 15.64
C GLN A 204 -9.34 3.94 14.92
N VAL A 205 -9.81 3.89 13.68
CA VAL A 205 -10.18 5.08 12.89
C VAL A 205 -11.34 5.84 13.55
N CYS A 206 -12.32 5.13 14.10
CA CYS A 206 -13.49 5.72 14.76
C CYS A 206 -13.13 6.46 16.05
N PHE A 207 -12.50 5.79 17.03
CA PHE A 207 -12.18 6.41 18.32
C PHE A 207 -11.15 7.55 18.17
N THR A 208 -10.23 7.45 17.20
CA THR A 208 -9.32 8.54 16.85
C THR A 208 -10.08 9.75 16.31
N ALA A 209 -11.03 9.54 15.38
CA ALA A 209 -11.86 10.62 14.85
C ALA A 209 -12.78 11.25 15.91
N GLN A 210 -13.34 10.46 16.83
CA GLN A 210 -14.13 10.97 17.97
C GLN A 210 -13.31 11.88 18.88
N THR A 211 -12.06 11.53 19.16
CA THR A 211 -11.14 12.35 19.96
C THR A 211 -10.82 13.65 19.24
N LEU A 212 -10.38 13.58 17.98
CA LEU A 212 -10.06 14.75 17.15
C LEU A 212 -11.28 15.67 16.94
N LEU A 213 -12.49 15.12 16.82
CA LEU A 213 -13.71 15.92 16.68
C LEU A 213 -14.02 16.74 17.95
N ARG A 214 -13.78 16.18 19.13
CA ARG A 214 -13.93 16.89 20.41
C ARG A 214 -12.90 18.02 20.52
N VAL A 215 -11.63 17.73 20.25
CA VAL A 215 -10.57 18.77 20.19
C VAL A 215 -10.90 19.87 19.17
N LEU A 216 -11.39 19.54 17.97
CA LEU A 216 -11.80 20.51 16.95
C LEU A 216 -13.00 21.37 17.38
N SER A 217 -13.83 20.86 18.29
CA SER A 217 -15.00 21.58 18.81
C SER A 217 -14.65 22.54 19.94
N HIS A 218 -13.53 22.32 20.64
CA HIS A 218 -12.97 23.22 21.65
C HIS A 218 -11.79 24.06 21.11
N GLY A 219 -11.73 24.30 19.80
CA GLY A 219 -10.77 25.25 19.21
C GLY A 219 -9.36 24.72 18.93
N GLY A 220 -9.05 23.45 19.19
CA GLY A 220 -7.73 22.84 18.94
C GLY A 220 -7.36 22.59 17.48
N TYR A 221 -7.88 23.41 16.55
CA TYR A 221 -7.64 23.26 15.11
C TYR A 221 -6.17 23.48 14.73
N ARG A 222 -5.42 24.28 15.49
CA ARG A 222 -3.99 24.56 15.22
C ARG A 222 -3.15 23.29 15.37
N GLN A 223 -3.43 22.51 16.41
CA GLN A 223 -2.78 21.24 16.70
C GLN A 223 -3.27 20.13 15.77
N ILE A 224 -4.58 20.07 15.50
CA ILE A 224 -5.15 19.14 14.51
C ILE A 224 -4.58 19.37 13.11
N LEU A 225 -4.23 20.60 12.74
CA LEU A 225 -3.62 20.95 11.44
C LEU A 225 -2.08 21.00 11.47
N GLY A 226 -1.43 20.62 12.58
CA GLY A 226 0.03 20.59 12.68
C GLY A 226 0.71 21.97 12.61
N LEU A 227 -0.03 23.04 12.90
CA LEU A 227 0.50 24.41 12.98
C LEU A 227 1.23 24.66 14.31
N GLU A 228 0.85 23.96 15.38
CA GLU A 228 1.42 24.02 16.73
C GLU A 228 1.34 22.66 17.43
N GLY A 229 2.20 22.42 18.42
CA GLY A 229 2.13 21.23 19.28
C GLY A 229 2.50 19.90 18.60
N THR A 230 2.17 18.79 19.27
CA THR A 230 2.41 17.41 18.82
C THR A 230 1.09 16.67 18.58
N SER A 231 1.15 15.52 17.89
CA SER A 231 -0.03 14.68 17.62
C SER A 231 -0.48 13.80 18.79
N ASN A 232 0.10 13.97 19.99
CA ASN A 232 -0.27 13.24 21.20
C ASN A 232 -1.72 13.50 21.66
N ILE A 233 -2.36 14.58 21.17
CA ILE A 233 -3.75 14.94 21.48
C ILE A 233 -4.82 13.89 21.10
N ALA A 234 -4.44 12.83 20.38
CA ALA A 234 -5.29 11.69 20.07
C ALA A 234 -5.18 10.52 21.08
N VAL A 235 -4.16 10.53 21.95
CA VAL A 235 -3.82 9.44 22.89
C VAL A 235 -3.62 9.90 24.34
N GLU A 236 -3.40 11.19 24.57
CA GLU A 236 -3.25 11.81 25.90
C GLU A 236 -4.41 12.75 26.22
N MET A 237 -4.73 12.86 27.52
CA MET A 237 -5.68 13.87 28.01
C MET A 237 -5.16 15.28 27.72
N SER A 238 -6.03 16.16 27.23
CA SER A 238 -5.68 17.53 26.86
C SER A 238 -6.74 18.54 27.35
N VAL A 239 -6.36 19.80 27.51
CA VAL A 239 -7.23 20.87 28.01
C VAL A 239 -7.37 21.98 26.97
N TRP A 240 -8.61 22.37 26.68
CA TRP A 240 -8.97 23.31 25.62
C TRP A 240 -10.01 24.29 26.14
N GLU A 241 -9.68 25.58 26.25
CA GLU A 241 -10.58 26.62 26.79
C GLU A 241 -11.20 26.22 28.15
N GLY A 242 -10.41 25.57 29.02
CA GLY A 242 -10.84 25.05 30.32
C GLY A 242 -11.57 23.70 30.29
N VAL A 243 -11.88 23.14 29.11
CA VAL A 243 -12.52 21.83 28.95
C VAL A 243 -11.49 20.72 28.83
N VAL A 244 -11.59 19.70 29.68
CA VAL A 244 -10.76 18.49 29.59
C VAL A 244 -11.33 17.56 28.51
N VAL A 245 -10.49 17.16 27.55
CA VAL A 245 -10.79 16.15 26.53
C VAL A 245 -9.97 14.89 26.82
N THR A 246 -10.64 13.86 27.31
CA THR A 246 -10.10 12.50 27.45
C THR A 246 -10.21 11.77 26.11
N PRO A 247 -9.15 11.14 25.57
CA PRO A 247 -9.24 10.28 24.40
C PRO A 247 -10.36 9.24 24.48
N SER A 248 -10.93 8.85 23.34
CA SER A 248 -11.88 7.74 23.26
C SER A 248 -11.12 6.42 23.36
N ASP A 249 -11.61 5.49 24.18
CA ASP A 249 -11.03 4.16 24.34
C ASP A 249 -11.29 3.25 23.14
N LYS A 250 -10.48 2.18 23.03
CA LYS A 250 -10.69 1.08 22.08
C LYS A 250 -11.92 0.26 22.52
N ALA A 251 -12.83 0.02 21.59
CA ALA A 251 -14.04 -0.78 21.81
C ALA A 251 -13.99 -2.18 21.17
N TYR A 252 -13.06 -2.43 20.24
CA TYR A 252 -12.92 -3.74 19.61
C TYR A 252 -12.20 -4.76 20.51
N GLU A 253 -12.96 -5.79 20.91
CA GLU A 253 -12.47 -7.00 21.55
C GLU A 253 -12.28 -8.12 20.52
N LYS A 254 -11.21 -8.89 20.64
CA LYS A 254 -10.95 -10.04 19.76
C LYS A 254 -11.76 -11.24 20.27
N PRO A 255 -12.53 -11.93 19.41
CA PRO A 255 -13.25 -13.13 19.83
C PRO A 255 -12.27 -14.22 20.30
N GLU A 256 -12.59 -14.85 21.42
CA GLU A 256 -11.89 -16.04 21.90
C GLU A 256 -12.08 -17.19 20.90
N LYS A 257 -10.99 -17.89 20.57
CA LYS A 257 -11.10 -19.15 19.84
C LYS A 257 -11.60 -20.21 20.81
N LYS A 258 -12.72 -20.87 20.49
CA LYS A 258 -13.06 -22.16 21.10
C LYS A 258 -12.16 -23.23 20.49
N GLU A 259 -11.60 -24.09 21.33
CA GLU A 259 -10.86 -25.30 20.93
C GLU A 259 -11.86 -26.47 20.75
N GLU A 260 -12.83 -26.28 19.86
CA GLU A 260 -13.79 -27.31 19.45
C GLU A 260 -13.59 -27.53 17.94
N ASP A 261 -13.32 -28.79 17.54
CA ASP A 261 -13.09 -29.32 16.16
C ASP A 261 -11.65 -29.73 15.75
N GLU A 262 -10.83 -30.32 16.64
CA GLU A 262 -9.69 -31.19 16.22
C GLU A 262 -9.95 -32.71 16.42
N ASP A 263 -10.94 -33.11 17.24
CA ASP A 263 -11.23 -34.53 17.58
C ASP A 263 -12.31 -35.21 16.71
N ALA A 264 -12.75 -34.58 15.61
CA ALA A 264 -13.88 -35.05 14.79
C ALA A 264 -13.50 -35.86 13.53
N GLU A 265 -12.23 -35.92 13.13
CA GLU A 265 -11.80 -36.58 11.87
C GLU A 265 -11.33 -38.05 12.01
N GLU A 266 -11.18 -38.63 13.22
CA GLU A 266 -10.79 -40.05 13.36
C GLU A 266 -11.97 -41.07 13.32
N GLY A 267 -13.22 -40.60 13.16
CA GLY A 267 -14.42 -41.45 13.32
C GLY A 267 -15.12 -41.95 12.05
N ALA A 268 -14.63 -41.65 10.84
CA ALA A 268 -15.42 -41.74 9.61
C ALA A 268 -14.92 -42.73 8.52
N GLU A 269 -13.94 -43.59 8.83
CA GLU A 269 -13.39 -44.57 7.87
C GLU A 269 -13.66 -46.06 8.24
N GLU A 270 -14.86 -46.44 8.71
CA GLU A 270 -15.16 -47.87 8.93
C GLU A 270 -16.61 -48.38 8.68
N GLU A 271 -17.41 -47.73 7.83
CA GLU A 271 -18.64 -48.34 7.28
C GLU A 271 -18.76 -48.16 5.76
N GLY A 272 -18.32 -49.16 4.97
CA GLY A 272 -18.31 -49.01 3.51
C GLY A 272 -17.93 -50.22 2.65
N MET A 273 -18.03 -51.47 3.14
CA MET A 273 -17.76 -52.64 2.29
C MET A 273 -18.55 -53.90 2.69
N GLU A 274 -19.81 -54.01 2.28
CA GLU A 274 -20.43 -55.33 2.05
C GLU A 274 -20.96 -55.47 0.61
N THR A 275 -20.60 -56.60 0.04
CA THR A 275 -20.63 -57.02 -1.36
C THR A 275 -22.02 -57.19 -1.98
N SER A 276 -22.13 -56.93 -3.29
CA SER A 276 -23.18 -57.51 -4.15
C SER A 276 -22.58 -58.29 -5.32
N GLU A 277 -22.60 -59.61 -5.23
CA GLU A 277 -22.41 -60.55 -6.35
C GLU A 277 -23.50 -61.64 -6.30
N ALA A 278 -23.96 -62.05 -7.48
CA ALA A 278 -24.99 -63.08 -7.75
C ALA A 278 -26.41 -62.77 -7.22
N GLN A 279 -27.49 -63.04 -7.95
CA GLN A 279 -27.66 -63.84 -9.18
C GLN A 279 -28.78 -63.26 -10.07
#